data_AF-A0A920A7J8-F1
#
_entry.id   AF-A0A920A7J8-F1
#
_cell.length_a   1.000
_cell.length_b   1.000
_cell.length_c   1.000
_cell.angle_alpha   90.00
_cell.angle_beta   90.00
_cell.angle_gamma   90.00
#
_symmetry.space_group_name_H-M   'P 1'
#
loop_
_entity.id
_entity.type
_entity.pdbx_description
1 polymer ?
#
loop_
_entity_poly.entity_id
_entity_poly.type
_entity_poly.pdbx_seq_one_letter_code
_entity_poly.pdbx_strand_id
1 'polypeptide(L)'
;MFSFEKIYDWMGINYDGYSTTKYGAFDFTAMDWPEEFSDAFKAATDSIYVQFTTQTAEDRGLPIETVREIAKGRVYSGEMALEIGLVDELGTLHDAIDYAASVAELEDFKVEHVIPPHQACIT
;
A
#
# COMPACT_ATOMS: atom_id res chain seq x y z
N MET A 1 -13.69 -2.74 12.94
CA MET A 1 -13.66 -1.58 12.03
C MET A 1 -14.29 -0.39 12.74
N PHE A 2 -14.12 0.83 12.24
CA PHE A 2 -14.67 2.05 12.88
C PHE A 2 -16.08 2.36 12.34
N SER A 3 -17.02 2.70 13.23
CA SER A 3 -18.42 3.09 12.96
C SER A 3 -18.87 4.14 13.99
N PHE A 4 -19.84 4.96 13.61
CA PHE A 4 -20.49 5.97 14.47
C PHE A 4 -21.82 5.49 15.06
N GLU A 5 -22.26 4.26 14.81
CA GLU A 5 -23.55 3.72 15.28
C GLU A 5 -23.76 3.99 16.78
N LYS A 6 -22.77 3.65 17.62
CA LYS A 6 -22.82 3.88 19.07
C LYS A 6 -22.91 5.36 19.47
N ILE A 7 -22.35 6.26 18.66
CA ILE A 7 -22.44 7.71 18.87
C ILE A 7 -23.84 8.19 18.46
N TYR A 8 -24.38 7.68 17.35
CA TYR A 8 -25.75 7.96 16.92
C TYR A 8 -26.79 7.44 17.91
N ASP A 9 -26.63 6.23 18.44
CA ASP A 9 -27.48 5.68 19.50
C ASP A 9 -27.48 6.56 20.76
N TRP A 10 -26.31 7.02 21.20
CA TRP A 10 -26.19 7.94 22.33
C TRP A 10 -26.88 9.29 22.08
N MET A 11 -26.83 9.80 20.84
CA MET A 11 -27.52 11.02 20.43
C MET A 11 -29.01 10.80 20.12
N GLY A 12 -29.49 9.56 20.12
CA GLY A 12 -30.86 9.21 19.75
C GLY A 12 -31.18 9.32 18.25
N ILE A 13 -30.16 9.29 17.39
CA ILE A 13 -30.30 9.30 15.93
C ILE A 13 -30.44 7.86 15.45
N ASN A 14 -31.56 7.53 14.79
CA ASN A 14 -31.75 6.23 14.16
C ASN A 14 -31.38 6.33 12.67
N TYR A 15 -30.58 5.40 12.18
CA TYR A 15 -30.21 5.28 10.78
C TYR A 15 -30.91 4.06 10.18
N ASP A 16 -31.69 4.29 9.12
CA ASP A 16 -32.45 3.24 8.42
C ASP A 16 -32.27 3.39 6.90
N GLY A 17 -32.33 2.29 6.17
CA GLY A 17 -32.09 2.26 4.74
C GLY A 17 -32.79 1.07 4.07
N TYR A 18 -33.37 1.32 2.89
CA TYR A 18 -33.99 0.27 2.09
C TYR A 18 -33.06 -0.19 0.98
N SER A 19 -33.05 -1.49 0.70
CA SER A 19 -32.22 -2.08 -0.35
C SER A 19 -32.86 -3.30 -0.96
N THR A 20 -32.57 -3.54 -2.24
CA THR A 20 -32.94 -4.74 -2.99
C THR A 20 -31.93 -5.88 -2.83
N THR A 21 -30.76 -5.61 -2.25
CA THR A 21 -29.69 -6.58 -1.98
C THR A 21 -29.30 -6.58 -0.50
N LYS A 22 -28.73 -7.69 0.00
CA LYS A 22 -28.44 -7.93 1.44
C LYS A 22 -27.69 -6.78 2.13
N TYR A 23 -26.83 -6.07 1.40
CA TYR A 23 -26.02 -4.97 1.93
C TYR A 23 -26.09 -3.68 1.11
N GLY A 24 -27.02 -3.55 0.18
CA GLY A 24 -27.10 -2.35 -0.68
C GLY A 24 -27.47 -1.05 0.05
N ALA A 25 -27.91 -1.14 1.31
CA ALA A 25 -28.14 0.01 2.20
C ALA A 25 -27.09 0.12 3.32
N PHE A 26 -26.01 -0.67 3.26
CA PHE A 26 -24.96 -0.62 4.26
C PHE A 26 -24.18 0.69 4.17
N ASP A 27 -24.20 1.46 5.26
CA ASP A 27 -23.37 2.64 5.44
C ASP A 27 -22.24 2.33 6.40
N PHE A 28 -21.01 2.30 5.87
CA PHE A 28 -19.80 1.95 6.61
C PHE A 28 -19.47 2.90 7.76
N THR A 29 -20.09 4.09 7.80
CA THR A 29 -19.92 5.09 8.85
C THR A 29 -21.04 5.03 9.87
N ALA A 30 -22.28 4.76 9.45
CA ALA A 30 -23.45 4.83 10.32
C ALA A 30 -23.89 3.49 10.91
N MET A 31 -23.41 2.38 10.35
CA MET A 31 -23.74 1.02 10.79
C MET A 31 -22.45 0.27 11.20
N ASP A 32 -22.57 -0.61 12.19
CA ASP A 32 -21.55 -1.58 12.56
C ASP A 32 -21.32 -2.53 11.40
N TRP A 33 -20.04 -2.84 11.20
CA TRP A 33 -19.61 -3.64 10.06
C TRP A 33 -20.09 -5.09 10.23
N PRO A 34 -20.89 -5.62 9.28
CA PRO A 34 -21.25 -7.04 9.29
C PRO A 34 -20.01 -7.92 9.27
N GLU A 35 -20.07 -9.05 9.96
CA GLU A 35 -18.96 -9.98 10.07
C GLU A 35 -18.47 -10.42 8.69
N GLU A 36 -19.39 -10.70 7.76
CA GLU A 36 -19.03 -11.12 6.40
C GLU A 36 -18.25 -10.05 5.62
N PHE A 37 -18.54 -8.75 5.84
CA PHE A 37 -17.76 -7.67 5.25
C PHE A 37 -16.39 -7.50 5.90
N SER A 38 -16.36 -7.57 7.23
CA SER A 38 -15.10 -7.52 7.98
C SER A 38 -14.16 -8.62 7.50
N ASP A 39 -14.66 -9.83 7.30
CA ASP A 39 -13.84 -10.96 6.87
C ASP A 39 -13.43 -10.88 5.40
N ALA A 40 -14.32 -10.40 4.51
CA ALA A 40 -13.94 -10.09 3.13
C ALA A 40 -12.83 -9.03 3.06
N PHE A 41 -12.91 -7.98 3.89
CA PHE A 41 -11.89 -6.93 3.94
C PHE A 41 -10.55 -7.43 4.48
N LYS A 42 -10.58 -8.28 5.52
CA LYS A 42 -9.37 -8.96 6.02
C LYS A 42 -8.74 -9.84 4.94
N ALA A 43 -9.54 -10.66 4.25
CA ALA A 43 -9.05 -11.52 3.18
C ALA A 43 -8.43 -10.73 2.02
N ALA A 44 -9.02 -9.59 1.65
CA ALA A 44 -8.46 -8.69 0.65
C ALA A 44 -7.11 -8.11 1.11
N THR A 45 -7.02 -7.68 2.37
CA THR A 45 -5.77 -7.16 2.97
C THR A 45 -4.68 -8.23 3.01
N ASP A 46 -5.02 -9.46 3.43
CA ASP A 46 -4.11 -10.60 3.47
C ASP A 46 -3.61 -10.95 2.06
N SER A 47 -4.48 -10.89 1.05
CA SER A 47 -4.09 -11.12 -0.34
C SER A 47 -3.08 -10.08 -0.83
N ILE A 48 -3.27 -8.80 -0.50
CA ILE A 48 -2.31 -7.73 -0.82
C ILE A 48 -0.99 -7.97 -0.09
N TYR A 49 -1.04 -8.36 1.19
CA TYR A 49 0.14 -8.65 1.99
C TYR A 49 0.96 -9.82 1.43
N VAL A 50 0.29 -10.90 1.02
CA VAL A 50 0.94 -12.04 0.38
C VAL A 50 1.59 -11.62 -0.94
N GLN A 51 0.89 -10.87 -1.79
CA GLN A 51 1.47 -10.38 -3.05
C GLN A 51 2.71 -9.52 -2.82
N PHE A 52 2.63 -8.56 -1.91
CA PHE A 52 3.75 -7.68 -1.57
C PHE A 52 4.97 -8.46 -1.05
N THR A 53 4.76 -9.36 -0.10
CA THR A 53 5.85 -10.13 0.51
C THR A 53 6.47 -11.13 -0.47
N THR A 54 5.67 -11.77 -1.32
CA THR A 54 6.18 -12.66 -2.38
C THR A 54 7.02 -11.90 -3.40
N GLN A 55 6.51 -10.78 -3.93
CA GLN A 55 7.26 -9.98 -4.90
C GLN A 55 8.59 -9.50 -4.33
N THR A 56 8.58 -9.00 -3.09
CA THR A 56 9.80 -8.55 -2.42
C THR A 56 10.81 -9.68 -2.21
N ALA A 57 10.35 -10.88 -1.87
CA ALA A 57 11.21 -12.05 -1.70
C ALA A 57 11.86 -12.47 -3.02
N GLU A 58 11.10 -12.47 -4.12
CA GLU A 58 11.59 -12.78 -5.46
C GLU A 58 12.62 -11.75 -5.94
N ASP A 59 12.30 -10.45 -5.84
CA ASP A 59 13.16 -9.37 -6.34
C ASP A 59 14.48 -9.26 -5.55
N ARG A 60 14.45 -9.55 -4.25
CA ARG A 60 15.63 -9.47 -3.37
C ARG A 60 16.36 -10.80 -3.18
N GLY A 61 15.82 -11.90 -3.71
CA GLY A 61 16.35 -13.24 -3.47
C GLY A 61 16.36 -13.63 -1.99
N LEU A 62 15.45 -13.08 -1.19
CA LEU A 62 15.34 -13.35 0.25
C LEU A 62 14.34 -14.47 0.53
N PRO A 63 14.54 -15.30 1.57
CA PRO A 63 13.52 -16.24 2.02
C PRO A 63 12.23 -15.50 2.40
N ILE A 64 11.07 -16.04 1.99
CA ILE A 64 9.76 -15.44 2.28
C ILE A 64 9.52 -15.27 3.78
N GLU A 65 10.05 -16.18 4.60
CA GLU A 65 9.99 -16.11 6.06
C GLU A 65 10.74 -14.89 6.59
N THR A 66 11.93 -14.61 6.05
CA THR A 66 12.71 -13.42 6.40
C THR A 66 11.95 -12.15 6.02
N VAL A 67 11.37 -12.11 4.81
CA VAL A 67 10.59 -10.96 4.35
C VAL A 67 9.36 -10.73 5.23
N ARG A 68 8.64 -11.80 5.61
CA ARG A 68 7.49 -11.69 6.52
C ARG A 68 7.86 -11.25 7.92
N GLU A 69 9.08 -11.54 8.39
CA GLU A 69 9.56 -11.06 9.68
C GLU A 69 9.84 -9.55 9.67
N ILE A 70 10.39 -9.02 8.57
CA ILE A 70 10.67 -7.58 8.43
C ILE A 70 9.44 -6.77 7.97
N ALA A 71 8.51 -7.36 7.21
CA ALA A 71 7.34 -6.70 6.64
C ALA A 71 6.16 -6.55 7.64
N LYS A 72 6.41 -6.02 8.85
CA LYS A 72 5.38 -5.87 9.91
C LYS A 72 4.92 -4.42 10.12
N GLY A 73 4.88 -3.64 9.04
CA GLY A 73 4.51 -2.21 9.09
C GLY A 73 5.55 -1.31 9.76
N ARG A 74 6.79 -1.77 9.87
CA ARG A 74 7.91 -1.00 10.44
C ARG A 74 8.54 -0.11 9.38
N VAL A 75 9.02 1.05 9.80
CA VAL A 75 9.81 1.96 8.96
C VAL A 75 11.29 1.73 9.25
N TYR A 76 12.09 1.61 8.19
CA TYR A 76 13.53 1.41 8.26
C TYR A 76 14.27 2.66 7.75
N SER A 77 15.42 2.96 8.35
CA SER A 77 16.36 3.92 7.78
C SER A 77 17.03 3.31 6.55
N GLY A 78 17.65 4.13 5.70
CA GLY A 78 18.43 3.64 4.57
C GLY A 78 19.50 2.64 5.01
N GLU A 79 20.27 2.96 6.05
CA GLU A 79 21.31 2.09 6.61
C GLU A 79 20.76 0.74 7.04
N MET A 80 19.66 0.73 7.80
CA MET A 80 19.01 -0.52 8.21
C MET A 80 18.49 -1.30 7.02
N ALA A 81 17.91 -0.61 6.02
CA ALA A 81 17.41 -1.24 4.81
C ALA A 81 18.54 -1.92 4.02
N LEU A 82 19.73 -1.33 4.00
CA LEU A 82 20.92 -1.92 3.37
C LEU A 82 21.36 -3.17 4.14
N GLU A 83 21.44 -3.09 5.47
CA GLU A 83 21.84 -4.23 6.31
C GLU A 83 20.92 -5.45 6.17
N ILE A 84 19.61 -5.23 6.00
CA ILE A 84 18.62 -6.30 5.84
C ILE A 84 18.36 -6.68 4.38
N GLY A 85 19.09 -6.10 3.42
CA GLY A 85 19.00 -6.45 2.00
C GLY A 85 17.74 -5.94 1.30
N LEU A 86 17.09 -4.90 1.83
CA LEU A 86 15.97 -4.23 1.16
C LEU A 86 16.41 -3.16 0.15
N VAL A 87 17.66 -2.70 0.23
CA VAL A 87 18.28 -1.81 -0.77
C VAL A 87 19.69 -2.28 -1.07
N ASP A 88 20.21 -1.90 -2.23
CA ASP A 88 21.50 -2.39 -2.75
C ASP A 88 22.65 -1.46 -2.37
N GLU A 89 22.39 -0.14 -2.31
CA GLU A 89 23.39 0.88 -2.00
C GLU A 89 22.76 2.13 -1.38
N LEU A 90 23.57 2.90 -0.64
CA LEU A 90 23.20 4.22 -0.14
C LEU A 90 23.83 5.30 -1.02
N GLY A 91 22.99 6.19 -1.53
CA GLY A 91 23.45 7.28 -2.37
C GLY A 91 22.39 8.35 -2.57
N THR A 92 22.69 9.26 -3.48
CA THR A 92 21.83 10.34 -3.92
C THR A 92 21.18 10.01 -5.26
N LEU A 93 20.29 10.88 -5.72
CA LEU A 93 19.70 10.76 -7.05
C LEU A 93 20.76 10.80 -8.17
N HIS A 94 21.84 11.58 -7.99
CA HIS A 94 22.92 11.64 -8.98
C HIS A 94 23.63 10.29 -9.12
N ASP A 95 23.94 9.64 -8.00
CA ASP A 95 24.58 8.33 -7.99
C ASP A 95 23.72 7.28 -8.71
N ALA A 96 22.39 7.33 -8.51
CA ALA A 96 21.46 6.45 -9.20
C ALA A 96 21.39 6.71 -10.72
N ILE A 97 21.49 7.98 -11.15
CA ILE A 97 21.52 8.35 -12.58
C ILE A 97 22.81 7.87 -13.23
N ASP A 98 23.95 8.10 -12.57
CA ASP A 98 25.26 7.69 -13.07
C ASP A 98 25.35 6.15 -13.16
N TYR A 99 24.81 5.44 -12.16
CA TYR A 99 24.68 3.99 -12.21
C TYR A 99 23.82 3.54 -13.40
N ALA A 100 22.64 4.13 -13.59
CA ALA A 100 21.76 3.80 -14.73
C ALA A 100 22.43 4.06 -16.09
N ALA A 101 23.15 5.18 -16.23
CA ALA A 101 23.91 5.50 -17.44
C ALA A 101 25.03 4.48 -17.70
N SER A 102 25.73 4.05 -16.66
CA SER A 102 26.78 3.03 -16.76
C SER A 102 26.24 1.66 -17.17
N VAL A 103 25.09 1.25 -16.63
CA VAL A 103 24.40 -0.01 -16.99
C VAL A 103 23.89 0.04 -18.43
N ALA A 104 23.52 1.22 -18.91
CA ALA A 104 23.08 1.46 -20.28
C ALA A 104 24.24 1.72 -21.27
N GLU A 105 25.50 1.70 -20.82
CA GLU A 105 26.70 1.98 -21.62
C GLU A 105 26.66 3.37 -22.30
N LEU A 106 26.12 4.38 -21.61
CA LEU A 106 26.00 5.76 -22.11
C LEU A 106 27.12 6.64 -21.56
N GLU A 107 27.95 7.20 -22.45
CA GLU A 107 29.02 8.15 -22.09
C GLU A 107 28.55 9.60 -22.09
N ASP A 108 27.60 9.96 -22.96
CA ASP A 108 27.00 11.29 -23.04
C ASP A 108 25.47 11.15 -22.95
N PHE A 109 24.90 11.68 -21.88
CA PHE A 109 23.47 11.61 -21.61
C PHE A 109 22.95 12.95 -21.08
N LYS A 110 21.68 13.21 -21.37
CA LYS A 110 20.96 14.37 -20.84
C LYS A 110 19.80 13.87 -20.00
N VAL A 111 19.72 14.37 -18.77
CA VAL A 111 18.59 14.11 -17.88
C VAL A 111 17.50 15.12 -18.19
N GLU A 112 16.31 14.64 -18.57
CA GLU A 112 15.11 15.46 -18.72
C GLU A 112 14.09 15.07 -17.66
N HIS A 113 13.74 16.02 -16.78
CA HIS A 113 12.70 15.80 -15.78
C HIS A 113 11.33 16.01 -16.42
N VAL A 114 10.67 14.91 -16.77
CA VAL A 114 9.32 14.93 -17.29
C VAL A 114 8.34 14.89 -16.11
N ILE A 115 7.62 15.98 -15.90
CA ILE A 115 6.44 15.98 -15.03
C ILE A 115 5.28 15.52 -15.90
N PRO A 116 4.66 14.35 -15.64
CA PRO A 116 3.52 13.91 -16.43
C PRO A 116 2.44 15.00 -16.37
N PRO A 117 1.75 15.30 -17.50
CA PRO A 117 0.68 16.27 -17.47
C PRO A 117 -0.32 15.84 -16.40
N HIS A 118 -0.64 16.75 -15.47
CA HIS A 118 -1.73 16.55 -14.53
C HIS A 118 -2.92 16.10 -15.37
N GLN A 119 -3.45 14.90 -15.14
CA GLN A 119 -4.63 14.45 -15.88
C GLN A 119 -5.67 15.55 -15.69
N ALA A 120 -5.94 16.31 -16.76
CA ALA A 120 -7.02 17.28 -16.73
C ALA A 120 -8.25 16.44 -16.43
N CYS A 121 -8.87 16.73 -15.28
CA CYS A 121 -10.06 16.02 -14.80
C CYS A 121 -10.97 15.70 -15.99
N ILE A 122 -11.14 14.40 -16.23
CA ILE A 122 -12.14 13.91 -17.17
C ILE A 122 -13.47 14.43 -16.62
N THR A 123 -14.07 15.39 -17.33
CA THR A 123 -15.39 15.94 -17.01
C THR A 123 -16.46 15.04 -17.59
#